data_AF-A0A951WUD4-F1
#
_entry.id   AF-A0A951WUD4-F1
#
_cell.length_a   1.000
_cell.length_b   1.000
_cell.length_c   1.000
_cell.angle_alpha   90.00
_cell.angle_beta   90.00
_cell.angle_gamma   90.00
#
_symmetry.space_group_name_H-M   'P 1'
#
loop_
_entity.id
_entity.type
_entity.pdbx_description
1 polymer ?
#
loop_
_entity_poly.entity_id
_entity_poly.type
_entity_poly.pdbx_seq_one_letter_code
_entity_poly.pdbx_strand_id
1 'polypeptide(L)'
;MRVLLKQIIAVLDGTPAAQPPDRRKGQSLVEMVFITPILLIMFIGLIEIGWFAQNYLNLVEAAKVGARRGPFLAGEFSPQEWPNAASLPPTAAFGFTLNPGDTGYDDDPRIIYRGMVGGTQTCDNILPDEFGFFNTIACTVVDSMDPLRLRLGNGKDDIVISAFSVQHVRIGANSSDDIDPDAYSSATPYADGNQVVVVGRWPSNANECVEWGERDPFDWIENDTVDWEYVPDPMGGPDLHINYELGVWNETSSQYAGWSDSGTERAVGWSWTGQRQIEDVNRARINCWGSQFTLDRVQDLLNLPTFIPPGSTDEQERKSYFPSVGLVIVEVYWEHSLLLENFPLLSAQWSPVYQVMGGDDPTSTADVIYAWAAFPVPSAEPRLVFKP
;
A
#
# COMPACT_ATOMS: atom_id res chain seq x y z
N MET A 1 73.01 -57.51 -4.47
CA MET A 1 72.79 -57.52 -3.00
C MET A 1 73.36 -56.31 -2.26
N ARG A 2 74.51 -55.69 -2.65
CA ARG A 2 75.06 -54.51 -1.95
C ARG A 2 74.24 -53.21 -2.04
N VAL A 3 73.39 -53.06 -3.06
CA VAL A 3 72.55 -51.85 -3.25
C VAL A 3 71.30 -51.87 -2.36
N LEU A 4 70.70 -53.05 -2.20
CA LEU A 4 69.48 -53.25 -1.43
C LEU A 4 69.73 -53.11 0.09
N LEU A 5 70.91 -53.55 0.55
CA LEU A 5 71.34 -53.36 1.94
C LEU A 5 71.58 -51.88 2.30
N LYS A 6 72.09 -51.07 1.35
CA LYS A 6 72.29 -49.62 1.56
C LYS A 6 70.97 -48.86 1.65
N GLN A 7 69.95 -49.28 0.90
CA GLN A 7 68.62 -48.66 0.95
C GLN A 7 67.89 -48.99 2.26
N ILE A 8 68.01 -50.23 2.76
CA ILE A 8 67.40 -50.63 4.04
C ILE A 8 68.07 -49.90 5.21
N ILE A 9 69.41 -49.73 5.19
CA ILE A 9 70.13 -48.96 6.21
C ILE A 9 69.72 -47.49 6.16
N ALA A 10 69.58 -46.87 4.98
CA ALA A 10 69.16 -45.47 4.87
C ALA A 10 67.74 -45.20 5.39
N VAL A 11 66.83 -46.19 5.30
CA VAL A 11 65.45 -46.09 5.82
C VAL A 11 65.41 -46.31 7.35
N LEU A 12 66.30 -47.15 7.89
CA LEU A 12 66.36 -47.44 9.33
C LEU A 12 67.20 -46.42 10.14
N ASP A 13 68.13 -45.70 9.50
CA ASP A 13 69.06 -44.76 10.13
C ASP A 13 68.49 -43.34 10.32
N GLY A 14 67.17 -43.15 10.11
CA GLY A 14 66.47 -41.89 10.41
C GLY A 14 66.94 -40.67 9.63
N THR A 15 67.80 -40.85 8.63
CA THR A 15 68.17 -39.76 7.71
C THR A 15 66.94 -39.41 6.89
N PRO A 16 66.43 -38.16 6.92
CA PRO A 16 65.26 -37.82 6.15
C PRO A 16 65.58 -38.10 4.69
N ALA A 17 64.85 -39.05 4.10
CA ALA A 17 64.81 -39.22 2.66
C ALA A 17 64.64 -37.82 2.08
N ALA A 18 65.58 -37.39 1.23
CA ALA A 18 65.55 -36.07 0.62
C ALA A 18 64.16 -35.84 0.05
N GLN A 19 63.35 -35.08 0.80
CA GLN A 19 61.99 -34.79 0.41
C GLN A 19 62.10 -34.03 -0.92
N PRO A 20 61.35 -34.42 -1.95
CA PRO A 20 61.28 -33.62 -3.17
C PRO A 20 60.88 -32.20 -2.77
N PRO A 21 61.45 -31.16 -3.41
CA PRO A 21 61.37 -29.79 -2.94
C PRO A 21 59.91 -29.37 -2.77
N ASP A 22 59.56 -29.17 -1.50
CA ASP A 22 58.48 -28.38 -0.94
C ASP A 22 57.42 -27.85 -1.93
N ARG A 23 56.49 -28.72 -2.35
CA ARG A 23 55.25 -28.36 -3.08
C ARG A 23 54.25 -27.54 -2.24
N ARG A 24 54.67 -26.97 -1.10
CA ARG A 24 53.85 -26.13 -0.22
C ARG A 24 53.98 -24.63 -0.49
N LYS A 25 54.96 -24.20 -1.30
CA LYS A 25 55.11 -22.79 -1.70
C LYS A 25 54.16 -22.47 -2.85
N GLY A 26 52.97 -21.98 -2.51
CA GLY A 26 51.93 -21.58 -3.47
C GLY A 26 50.52 -21.95 -3.04
N GLN A 27 50.36 -22.92 -2.13
CA GLN A 27 49.05 -23.34 -1.63
C GLN A 27 48.28 -22.19 -0.96
N SER A 28 48.95 -21.39 -0.11
CA SER A 28 48.33 -20.22 0.52
C SER A 28 47.91 -19.14 -0.48
N LEU A 29 48.61 -19.00 -1.61
CA LEU A 29 48.23 -18.05 -2.66
C LEU A 29 47.01 -18.56 -3.45
N VAL A 30 46.93 -19.87 -3.70
CA VAL A 30 45.77 -20.49 -4.32
C VAL A 30 44.53 -20.40 -3.42
N GLU A 31 44.66 -20.70 -2.13
CA GLU A 31 43.56 -20.59 -1.17
C GLU A 31 43.08 -19.13 -1.03
N MET A 32 43.99 -18.15 -1.02
CA MET A 32 43.60 -16.74 -1.01
C MET A 32 42.88 -16.34 -2.31
N VAL A 33 43.37 -16.77 -3.48
CA VAL A 33 42.72 -16.49 -4.77
C VAL A 33 41.30 -17.08 -4.85
N PHE A 34 41.01 -18.19 -4.17
CA PHE A 34 39.66 -18.75 -4.09
C PHE A 34 38.77 -18.10 -3.01
N ILE A 35 39.33 -17.70 -1.86
CA ILE A 35 38.56 -17.13 -0.75
C ILE A 35 38.26 -15.64 -0.98
N THR A 36 39.20 -14.87 -1.50
CA THR A 36 39.04 -13.44 -1.76
C THR A 36 37.81 -13.08 -2.59
N PRO A 37 37.48 -13.73 -3.73
CA PRO A 37 36.27 -13.40 -4.48
C PRO A 37 34.99 -13.69 -3.69
N ILE A 38 34.96 -14.75 -2.88
CA ILE A 38 33.79 -15.07 -2.03
C ILE A 38 33.60 -13.99 -0.97
N LEU A 39 34.67 -13.59 -0.28
CA LEU A 39 34.62 -12.52 0.72
C LEU A 39 34.21 -11.18 0.09
N LEU A 40 34.67 -10.90 -1.13
CA LEU A 40 34.35 -9.67 -1.85
C LEU A 40 32.87 -9.63 -2.26
N ILE A 41 32.31 -10.73 -2.78
CA ILE A 41 30.87 -10.86 -3.05
C ILE A 41 30.05 -10.67 -1.76
N MET A 42 30.47 -11.29 -0.65
CA MET A 42 29.79 -11.14 0.63
C MET A 42 29.83 -9.69 1.13
N PHE A 43 30.98 -9.02 1.03
CA PHE A 43 31.14 -7.63 1.43
C PHE A 43 30.28 -6.69 0.59
N ILE A 44 30.24 -6.89 -0.73
CA ILE A 44 29.35 -6.15 -1.63
C ILE A 44 27.89 -6.39 -1.29
N GLY A 45 27.49 -7.64 -1.05
CA GLY A 45 26.12 -7.96 -0.65
C GLY A 45 25.71 -7.22 0.62
N LEU A 46 26.60 -7.07 1.60
CA LEU A 46 26.34 -6.27 2.80
C LEU A 46 26.16 -4.77 2.49
N ILE A 47 26.94 -4.23 1.55
CA ILE A 47 26.78 -2.83 1.10
C ILE A 47 25.43 -2.65 0.40
N GLU A 48 25.04 -3.56 -0.49
CA GLU A 48 23.75 -3.52 -1.20
C GLU A 48 22.57 -3.61 -0.24
N ILE A 49 22.64 -4.49 0.76
CA ILE A 49 21.60 -4.58 1.80
C ILE A 49 21.52 -3.27 2.60
N GLY A 50 22.66 -2.67 2.95
CA GLY A 50 22.70 -1.37 3.62
C GLY A 50 22.07 -0.25 2.78
N TRP A 51 22.35 -0.24 1.48
CA TRP A 51 21.77 0.69 0.52
C TRP A 51 20.25 0.50 0.38
N PHE A 52 19.79 -0.74 0.24
CA PHE A 52 18.37 -1.08 0.23
C PHE A 52 17.67 -0.64 1.52
N ALA A 53 18.24 -0.95 2.68
CA ALA A 53 17.67 -0.58 3.98
C ALA A 53 17.57 0.94 4.15
N GLN A 54 18.59 1.70 3.71
CA GLN A 54 18.53 3.16 3.74
C GLN A 54 17.39 3.70 2.88
N ASN A 55 17.23 3.19 1.66
CA ASN A 55 16.16 3.62 0.77
C ASN A 55 14.77 3.25 1.33
N TYR A 56 14.62 2.04 1.87
CA TYR A 56 13.40 1.63 2.55
C TYR A 56 13.05 2.56 3.73
N LEU A 57 14.01 2.89 4.58
CA LEU A 57 13.79 3.81 5.71
C LEU A 57 13.39 5.21 5.23
N ASN A 58 14.02 5.73 4.18
CA ASN A 58 13.64 7.01 3.58
C ASN A 58 12.19 6.99 3.07
N LEU A 59 11.79 5.92 2.39
CA LEU A 59 10.41 5.76 1.89
C LEU A 59 9.39 5.65 3.03
N VAL A 60 9.70 4.90 4.09
CA VAL A 60 8.85 4.78 5.28
C VAL A 60 8.68 6.14 5.96
N GLU A 61 9.75 6.92 6.10
CA GLU A 61 9.65 8.27 6.67
C GLU A 61 8.85 9.21 5.75
N ALA A 62 9.06 9.16 4.43
CA ALA A 62 8.26 9.93 3.48
C ALA A 62 6.76 9.59 3.56
N ALA A 63 6.42 8.30 3.59
CA ALA A 63 5.04 7.84 3.77
C ALA A 63 4.44 8.34 5.09
N LYS A 64 5.20 8.30 6.21
CA LYS A 64 4.75 8.81 7.51
C LYS A 64 4.52 10.32 7.49
N VAL A 65 5.41 11.09 6.86
CA VAL A 65 5.27 12.55 6.78
C VAL A 65 4.03 12.91 5.95
N GLY A 66 3.79 12.21 4.85
CA GLY A 66 2.55 12.31 4.07
C GLY A 66 1.31 11.96 4.90
N ALA A 67 1.28 10.79 5.55
CA ALA A 67 0.14 10.35 6.35
C ALA A 67 -0.16 11.32 7.51
N ARG A 68 0.87 11.88 8.16
CA ARG A 68 0.74 12.91 9.21
C ARG A 68 0.18 14.23 8.70
N ARG A 69 0.22 14.50 7.40
CA ARG A 69 -0.39 15.69 6.81
C ARG A 69 -1.92 15.60 6.82
N GLY A 70 -2.47 14.40 6.62
CA GLY A 70 -3.92 14.12 6.55
C GLY A 70 -4.77 14.74 7.66
N PRO A 71 -4.45 14.59 8.96
CA PRO A 71 -5.27 15.18 10.05
C PRO A 71 -5.46 16.70 9.98
N PHE A 72 -4.54 17.40 9.31
CA PHE A 72 -4.60 18.86 9.18
C PHE A 72 -5.41 19.32 7.96
N LEU A 73 -5.84 18.39 7.11
CA LEU A 73 -6.63 18.64 5.92
C LEU A 73 -8.11 18.38 6.26
N ALA A 74 -8.82 19.47 6.55
CA ALA A 74 -10.22 19.47 6.98
C ALA A 74 -10.99 20.61 6.31
N GLY A 75 -12.32 20.59 6.42
CA GLY A 75 -13.18 21.53 5.70
C GLY A 75 -13.05 21.31 4.20
N GLU A 76 -12.76 22.38 3.45
CA GLU A 76 -12.57 22.39 1.99
C GLU A 76 -11.43 21.46 1.52
N PHE A 77 -10.47 21.14 2.40
CA PHE A 77 -9.39 20.21 2.10
C PHE A 77 -9.65 18.80 2.63
N SER A 78 -10.88 18.48 3.06
CA SER A 78 -11.21 17.13 3.53
C SER A 78 -11.26 16.12 2.38
N PRO A 79 -11.12 14.81 2.65
CA PRO A 79 -11.26 13.81 1.60
C PRO A 79 -12.71 13.71 1.07
N GLN A 80 -13.69 14.22 1.81
CA GLN A 80 -15.11 14.22 1.42
C GLN A 80 -15.42 15.31 0.38
N GLU A 81 -14.66 16.41 0.39
CA GLU A 81 -14.79 17.51 -0.58
C GLU A 81 -13.93 17.27 -1.84
N TRP A 82 -13.31 16.09 -1.99
CA TRP A 82 -12.47 15.81 -3.14
C TRP A 82 -13.28 15.71 -4.43
N PRO A 83 -12.83 16.32 -5.54
CA PRO A 83 -13.54 16.25 -6.81
C PRO A 83 -13.47 14.85 -7.42
N ASN A 84 -14.63 14.21 -7.55
CA ASN A 84 -14.76 12.84 -8.06
C ASN A 84 -14.21 12.64 -9.48
N ALA A 85 -14.21 13.70 -10.30
CA ALA A 85 -13.63 13.66 -11.63
C ALA A 85 -12.09 13.48 -11.62
N ALA A 86 -11.42 13.85 -10.54
CA ALA A 86 -9.96 13.72 -10.38
C ALA A 86 -9.53 12.37 -9.74
N SER A 87 -10.48 11.60 -9.20
CA SER A 87 -10.24 10.36 -8.47
C SER A 87 -9.55 9.30 -9.31
N LEU A 88 -10.08 9.05 -10.51
CA LEU A 88 -9.59 8.01 -11.40
C LEU A 88 -8.24 8.40 -12.04
N PRO A 89 -7.33 7.43 -12.25
CA PRO A 89 -6.06 7.71 -12.89
C PRO A 89 -6.24 7.99 -14.40
N PRO A 90 -5.38 8.82 -15.01
CA PRO A 90 -5.46 9.19 -16.42
C PRO A 90 -4.91 8.07 -17.31
N THR A 91 -5.60 6.93 -17.36
CA THR A 91 -5.20 5.77 -18.20
C THR A 91 -6.33 5.32 -19.11
N ALA A 92 -5.97 4.62 -20.20
CA ALA A 92 -6.93 4.10 -21.18
C ALA A 92 -7.99 3.17 -20.56
N ALA A 93 -7.66 2.51 -19.44
CA ALA A 93 -8.58 1.66 -18.69
C ALA A 93 -9.80 2.44 -18.16
N PHE A 94 -9.65 3.74 -17.93
CA PHE A 94 -10.69 4.66 -17.43
C PHE A 94 -11.17 5.63 -18.50
N GLY A 95 -11.15 5.19 -19.78
CA GLY A 95 -11.60 6.00 -20.90
C GLY A 95 -10.73 7.22 -21.20
N PHE A 96 -9.53 7.31 -20.63
CA PHE A 96 -8.60 8.40 -20.88
C PHE A 96 -7.58 8.02 -21.96
N THR A 97 -7.62 8.70 -23.10
CA THR A 97 -6.64 8.48 -24.18
C THR A 97 -5.97 9.81 -24.49
N LEU A 98 -4.67 9.93 -24.20
CA LEU A 98 -3.85 11.04 -24.69
C LEU A 98 -3.41 10.73 -26.11
N ASN A 99 -3.86 11.50 -27.10
CA ASN A 99 -3.17 11.45 -28.39
C ASN A 99 -1.85 12.23 -28.28
N PRO A 100 -0.74 11.68 -28.78
CA PRO A 100 0.52 12.40 -28.81
C PRO A 100 0.39 13.73 -29.58
N GLY A 101 0.61 14.86 -28.89
CA GLY A 101 0.55 16.21 -29.46
C GLY A 101 -0.72 17.01 -29.14
N ASP A 102 -1.70 16.42 -28.46
CA ASP A 102 -2.88 17.15 -27.97
C ASP A 102 -2.55 17.92 -26.68
N THR A 103 -2.67 19.25 -26.71
CA THR A 103 -2.68 20.11 -25.51
C THR A 103 -4.09 20.27 -24.92
N GLY A 104 -5.09 19.58 -25.49
CA GLY A 104 -6.50 19.72 -25.13
C GLY A 104 -6.93 19.01 -23.84
N TYR A 105 -6.00 18.38 -23.12
CA TYR A 105 -6.26 17.66 -21.88
C TYR A 105 -5.74 18.40 -20.63
N ASP A 106 -5.16 19.59 -20.81
CA ASP A 106 -4.75 20.46 -19.69
C ASP A 106 -5.94 20.91 -18.83
N ASP A 107 -7.17 20.82 -19.37
CA ASP A 107 -8.42 21.13 -18.66
C ASP A 107 -9.06 19.89 -17.97
N ASP A 108 -8.50 18.67 -18.14
CA ASP A 108 -9.05 17.45 -17.53
C ASP A 108 -8.65 17.39 -16.04
N PRO A 109 -9.61 17.25 -15.10
CA PRO A 109 -9.32 17.19 -13.67
C PRO A 109 -8.30 16.09 -13.30
N ARG A 110 -8.25 14.98 -14.04
CA ARG A 110 -7.29 13.90 -13.78
C ARG A 110 -5.85 14.32 -14.04
N ILE A 111 -5.63 15.28 -14.94
CA ILE A 111 -4.34 15.87 -15.32
C ILE A 111 -3.99 17.04 -14.39
N ILE A 112 -4.96 17.93 -14.14
CA ILE A 112 -4.80 19.13 -13.30
C ILE A 112 -4.36 18.73 -11.88
N TYR A 113 -5.14 17.87 -11.23
CA TYR A 113 -4.92 17.50 -9.84
C TYR A 113 -3.68 16.63 -9.63
N ARG A 114 -3.11 16.09 -10.72
CA ARG A 114 -1.85 15.34 -10.74
C ARG A 114 -0.64 16.18 -11.11
N GLY A 115 -0.80 17.47 -11.39
CA GLY A 115 0.32 18.35 -11.76
C GLY A 115 0.92 17.99 -13.11
N MET A 116 0.11 17.49 -14.04
CA MET A 116 0.53 17.13 -15.39
C MET A 116 0.29 18.26 -16.41
N VAL A 117 -0.27 19.39 -15.98
CA VAL A 117 -0.57 20.55 -16.83
C VAL A 117 0.72 21.12 -17.42
N GLY A 118 0.74 21.29 -18.75
CA GLY A 118 1.86 21.96 -19.42
C GLY A 118 3.19 21.19 -19.44
N GLY A 119 3.22 19.91 -19.03
CA GLY A 119 4.41 19.08 -19.20
C GLY A 119 4.54 17.91 -18.23
N THR A 120 5.77 17.68 -17.77
CA THR A 120 6.11 16.57 -16.87
C THR A 120 5.40 16.71 -15.54
N GLN A 121 4.89 15.60 -15.01
CA GLN A 121 4.21 15.55 -13.72
C GLN A 121 5.09 16.11 -12.58
N THR A 122 4.62 17.16 -11.91
CA THR A 122 5.28 17.75 -10.73
C THR A 122 4.28 18.49 -9.86
N CYS A 123 4.59 18.61 -8.57
CA CYS A 123 3.80 19.38 -7.61
C CYS A 123 3.74 20.88 -7.94
N ASP A 124 4.76 21.42 -8.60
CA ASP A 124 4.79 22.84 -9.02
C ASP A 124 3.78 23.15 -10.13
N ASN A 125 3.28 22.12 -10.84
CA ASN A 125 2.33 22.26 -11.92
C ASN A 125 0.87 22.11 -11.44
N ILE A 126 0.63 21.86 -10.14
CA ILE A 126 -0.72 21.93 -9.57
C ILE A 126 -1.06 23.41 -9.36
N LEU A 127 -2.20 23.85 -9.89
CA LEU A 127 -2.66 25.22 -9.70
C LEU A 127 -3.02 25.48 -8.22
N PRO A 128 -2.78 26.69 -7.67
CA PRO A 128 -2.98 26.98 -6.25
C PRO A 128 -4.38 26.70 -5.69
N ASP A 129 -5.41 26.82 -6.54
CA ASP A 129 -6.82 26.58 -6.24
C ASP A 129 -7.24 25.11 -6.38
N GLU A 130 -6.38 24.27 -6.95
CA GLU A 130 -6.66 22.85 -7.21
C GLU A 130 -5.98 21.94 -6.17
N PHE A 131 -5.34 22.51 -5.14
CA PHE A 131 -4.87 21.74 -4.00
C PHE A 131 -6.05 21.25 -3.15
N GLY A 132 -6.13 19.94 -2.99
CA GLY A 132 -7.11 19.23 -2.17
C GLY A 132 -6.44 18.24 -1.22
N PHE A 133 -7.22 17.29 -0.70
CA PHE A 133 -6.73 16.31 0.27
C PHE A 133 -5.58 15.45 -0.29
N PHE A 134 -5.81 14.75 -1.40
CA PHE A 134 -4.90 13.71 -1.87
C PHE A 134 -3.62 14.26 -2.51
N ASN A 135 -3.73 15.30 -3.36
CA ASN A 135 -2.55 15.88 -4.01
C ASN A 135 -1.62 16.64 -3.04
N THR A 136 -2.17 17.28 -1.99
CA THR A 136 -1.37 17.88 -0.93
C THR A 136 -0.55 16.83 -0.19
N ILE A 137 -1.14 15.67 0.11
CA ILE A 137 -0.45 14.55 0.75
C ILE A 137 0.62 13.97 -0.19
N ALA A 138 0.30 13.72 -1.46
CA ALA A 138 1.29 13.19 -2.41
C ALA A 138 2.48 14.13 -2.59
N CYS A 139 2.25 15.43 -2.70
CA CYS A 139 3.34 16.40 -2.78
C CYS A 139 4.19 16.44 -1.52
N THR A 140 3.56 16.32 -0.34
CA THR A 140 4.29 16.20 0.92
C THR A 140 5.20 14.95 0.93
N VAL A 141 4.74 13.83 0.37
CA VAL A 141 5.54 12.61 0.22
C VAL A 141 6.70 12.85 -0.75
N VAL A 142 6.42 13.37 -1.96
CA VAL A 142 7.43 13.62 -2.99
C VAL A 142 8.55 14.54 -2.47
N ASP A 143 8.20 15.60 -1.74
CA ASP A 143 9.18 16.50 -1.13
C ASP A 143 10.02 15.83 -0.04
N SER A 144 9.44 14.86 0.67
CA SER A 144 10.10 14.12 1.75
C SER A 144 10.93 12.92 1.26
N MET A 145 10.86 12.59 -0.03
CA MET A 145 11.58 11.46 -0.62
C MET A 145 13.06 11.77 -0.93
N ASP A 146 13.48 13.03 -0.95
CA ASP A 146 14.86 13.42 -1.33
C ASP A 146 15.93 12.62 -0.56
N PRO A 147 16.91 11.98 -1.23
CA PRO A 147 17.29 12.11 -2.65
C PRO A 147 16.55 11.20 -3.64
N LEU A 148 15.59 10.39 -3.18
CA LEU A 148 14.83 9.49 -4.04
C LEU A 148 13.85 10.27 -4.92
N ARG A 149 13.66 9.79 -6.14
CA ARG A 149 12.74 10.37 -7.14
C ARG A 149 11.92 9.27 -7.76
N LEU A 150 10.63 9.56 -7.98
CA LEU A 150 9.73 8.67 -8.71
C LEU A 150 10.09 8.69 -10.21
N ARG A 151 10.04 7.52 -10.83
CA ARG A 151 10.15 7.34 -12.28
C ARG A 151 8.75 7.31 -12.90
N LEU A 152 8.37 8.41 -13.55
CA LEU A 152 7.01 8.62 -14.08
C LEU A 152 6.63 7.74 -15.28
N GLY A 153 7.52 6.87 -15.75
CA GLY A 153 7.29 6.05 -16.96
C GLY A 153 7.82 4.62 -16.85
N ASN A 154 8.14 4.14 -15.64
CA ASN A 154 8.58 2.76 -15.44
C ASN A 154 7.42 1.76 -15.25
N GLY A 155 6.18 2.25 -15.13
CA GLY A 155 4.99 1.45 -14.89
C GLY A 155 4.92 0.82 -13.48
N LYS A 156 5.75 1.29 -12.53
CA LYS A 156 5.88 0.72 -11.18
C LYS A 156 5.75 1.76 -10.08
N ASP A 157 6.40 2.91 -10.24
CA ASP A 157 6.50 3.93 -9.21
C ASP A 157 5.18 4.68 -9.04
N ASP A 158 4.68 4.74 -7.81
CA ASP A 158 3.41 5.40 -7.52
C ASP A 158 3.31 5.81 -6.06
N ILE A 159 2.45 6.79 -5.80
CA ILE A 159 1.98 7.15 -4.46
C ILE A 159 0.48 6.96 -4.46
N VAL A 160 -0.01 6.06 -3.61
CA VAL A 160 -1.43 5.78 -3.48
C VAL A 160 -1.91 6.22 -2.11
N ILE A 161 -3.02 6.94 -2.08
CA ILE A 161 -3.57 7.51 -0.86
C ILE A 161 -5.03 7.10 -0.79
N SER A 162 -5.40 6.42 0.30
CA SER A 162 -6.79 6.07 0.62
C SER A 162 -7.15 6.69 1.96
N ALA A 163 -8.33 7.28 2.08
CA ALA A 163 -8.90 7.61 3.38
C ALA A 163 -10.09 6.70 3.67
N PHE A 164 -10.22 6.22 4.89
CA PHE A 164 -11.25 5.30 5.33
C PHE A 164 -12.07 5.95 6.43
N SER A 165 -13.36 5.73 6.38
CA SER A 165 -14.29 6.06 7.45
C SER A 165 -14.58 4.77 8.21
N VAL A 166 -14.20 4.74 9.48
CA VAL A 166 -14.25 3.52 10.27
C VAL A 166 -15.13 3.73 11.50
N GLN A 167 -16.09 2.85 11.68
CA GLN A 167 -17.14 2.97 12.69
C GLN A 167 -17.13 1.76 13.61
N HIS A 168 -17.18 2.02 14.92
CA HIS A 168 -17.51 0.98 15.89
C HIS A 168 -19.02 0.69 15.82
N VAL A 169 -19.34 -0.59 15.71
CA VAL A 169 -20.71 -1.11 15.67
C VAL A 169 -20.84 -2.37 16.52
N ARG A 170 -21.99 -2.50 17.17
CA ARG A 170 -22.41 -3.73 17.84
C ARG A 170 -23.45 -4.44 16.98
N ILE A 171 -23.06 -5.56 16.38
CA ILE A 171 -23.90 -6.34 15.47
C ILE A 171 -24.60 -7.47 16.23
N GLY A 172 -25.90 -7.64 16.02
CA GLY A 172 -26.67 -8.76 16.57
C GLY A 172 -28.18 -8.56 16.53
N ALA A 173 -28.94 -9.63 16.79
CA ALA A 173 -30.39 -9.64 16.69
C ALA A 173 -31.14 -9.01 17.90
N ASN A 174 -30.44 -8.48 18.91
CA ASN A 174 -31.11 -7.92 20.08
C ASN A 174 -31.52 -6.46 19.84
N SER A 175 -32.57 -6.02 20.53
CA SER A 175 -33.01 -4.62 20.48
C SER A 175 -31.97 -3.62 21.01
N SER A 176 -30.99 -4.08 21.78
CA SER A 176 -29.87 -3.27 22.30
C SER A 176 -28.63 -3.26 21.40
N ASP A 177 -28.66 -4.02 20.30
CA ASP A 177 -27.56 -4.05 19.32
C ASP A 177 -27.81 -2.93 18.29
N ASP A 178 -26.72 -2.31 17.83
CA ASP A 178 -26.76 -1.15 16.94
C ASP A 178 -27.47 -1.50 15.62
N ILE A 179 -27.14 -2.66 15.06
CA ILE A 179 -27.69 -3.19 13.81
C ILE A 179 -27.97 -4.69 13.91
N ASP A 180 -29.07 -5.11 13.29
CA ASP A 180 -29.45 -6.50 13.07
C ASP A 180 -29.47 -6.76 11.56
N PRO A 181 -28.41 -7.37 10.98
CA PRO A 181 -28.33 -7.60 9.53
C PRO A 181 -29.45 -8.51 8.98
N ASP A 182 -29.96 -9.44 9.81
CA ASP A 182 -31.02 -10.36 9.42
C ASP A 182 -32.36 -9.61 9.21
N ALA A 183 -32.56 -8.48 9.90
CA ALA A 183 -33.72 -7.61 9.72
C ALA A 183 -33.75 -6.94 8.33
N TYR A 184 -32.60 -6.80 7.68
CA TYR A 184 -32.44 -6.16 6.38
C TYR A 184 -32.30 -7.16 5.21
N SER A 185 -32.53 -8.46 5.46
CA SER A 185 -32.39 -9.54 4.46
C SER A 185 -31.01 -9.59 3.76
N SER A 186 -30.00 -9.07 4.45
CA SER A 186 -28.62 -8.96 3.97
C SER A 186 -27.83 -10.26 4.18
N ALA A 187 -26.77 -10.43 3.39
CA ALA A 187 -25.79 -11.50 3.55
C ALA A 187 -24.52 -10.98 4.24
N THR A 188 -24.63 -10.16 5.29
CA THR A 188 -23.41 -9.55 5.84
C THR A 188 -22.44 -10.60 6.38
N PRO A 189 -21.12 -10.49 6.10
CA PRO A 189 -20.09 -11.42 6.58
C PRO A 189 -19.72 -11.19 8.06
N TYR A 190 -20.34 -10.23 8.74
CA TYR A 190 -19.97 -9.84 10.10
C TYR A 190 -20.43 -10.85 11.15
N ALA A 191 -19.56 -11.13 12.12
CA ALA A 191 -19.92 -11.93 13.28
C ALA A 191 -20.66 -11.08 14.32
N ASP A 192 -21.57 -11.68 15.10
CA ASP A 192 -22.22 -11.00 16.22
C ASP A 192 -21.21 -10.44 17.24
N GLY A 193 -21.47 -9.22 17.72
CA GLY A 193 -20.72 -8.55 18.78
C GLY A 193 -20.17 -7.18 18.40
N ASN A 194 -19.39 -6.59 19.32
CA ASN A 194 -18.71 -5.31 19.11
C ASN A 194 -17.52 -5.50 18.16
N GLN A 195 -17.50 -4.73 17.08
CA GLN A 195 -16.39 -4.71 16.14
C GLN A 195 -16.31 -3.36 15.44
N VAL A 196 -15.23 -3.19 14.69
CA VAL A 196 -14.95 -2.03 13.88
C VAL A 196 -15.21 -2.38 12.42
N VAL A 197 -16.04 -1.60 11.74
CA VAL A 197 -16.43 -1.81 10.35
C VAL A 197 -16.02 -0.59 9.52
N VAL A 198 -15.56 -0.82 8.30
CA VAL A 198 -15.31 0.25 7.34
C VAL A 198 -16.65 0.65 6.72
N VAL A 199 -17.08 1.89 6.92
CA VAL A 199 -18.38 2.41 6.44
C VAL A 199 -18.23 3.45 5.33
N GLY A 200 -17.01 3.62 4.83
CA GLY A 200 -16.71 4.52 3.72
C GLY A 200 -15.24 4.48 3.34
N ARG A 201 -14.94 4.75 2.07
CA ARG A 201 -13.59 4.89 1.54
C ARG A 201 -13.54 6.02 0.53
N TRP A 202 -12.49 6.82 0.62
CA TRP A 202 -12.30 8.03 -0.16
C TRP A 202 -11.01 7.94 -0.99
N PRO A 203 -11.00 8.48 -2.21
CA PRO A 203 -12.13 9.21 -2.82
C PRO A 203 -13.25 8.25 -3.25
N SER A 204 -14.49 8.74 -3.27
CA SER A 204 -15.66 7.88 -3.41
C SER A 204 -15.81 7.24 -4.79
N ASN A 205 -15.24 7.82 -5.84
CA ASN A 205 -15.26 7.29 -7.22
C ASN A 205 -14.01 6.45 -7.56
N ALA A 206 -13.25 6.03 -6.54
CA ALA A 206 -12.14 5.09 -6.65
C ALA A 206 -12.05 4.31 -5.33
N ASN A 207 -13.13 3.63 -4.98
CA ASN A 207 -13.33 3.05 -3.68
C ASN A 207 -13.26 1.50 -3.68
N GLU A 208 -13.53 0.88 -4.83
CA GLU A 208 -13.63 -0.58 -4.96
C GLU A 208 -12.88 -1.15 -6.18
N CYS A 209 -12.60 -2.44 -6.09
CA CYS A 209 -12.09 -3.25 -7.19
C CYS A 209 -12.98 -4.48 -7.32
N VAL A 210 -13.85 -4.49 -8.34
CA VAL A 210 -14.82 -5.58 -8.52
C VAL A 210 -14.17 -6.96 -8.73
N GLU A 211 -12.94 -7.01 -9.24
CA GLU A 211 -12.19 -8.27 -9.39
C GLU A 211 -11.83 -8.91 -8.04
N TRP A 212 -11.86 -8.15 -6.94
CA TRP A 212 -11.69 -8.67 -5.58
C TRP A 212 -12.99 -9.19 -4.97
N GLY A 213 -14.15 -8.85 -5.55
CA GLY A 213 -15.45 -9.12 -4.93
C GLY A 213 -15.60 -8.43 -3.58
N GLU A 214 -14.92 -7.29 -3.39
CA GLU A 214 -15.17 -6.44 -2.24
C GLU A 214 -16.56 -5.83 -2.34
N ARG A 215 -17.21 -5.66 -1.20
CA ARG A 215 -18.42 -4.86 -1.09
C ARG A 215 -18.11 -3.38 -1.29
N ASP A 216 -19.14 -2.61 -1.64
CA ASP A 216 -19.04 -1.16 -1.62
C ASP A 216 -18.84 -0.70 -0.16
N PRO A 217 -17.84 0.14 0.14
CA PRO A 217 -17.63 0.68 1.48
C PRO A 217 -18.80 1.54 1.98
N PHE A 218 -19.59 2.15 1.09
CA PHE A 218 -20.73 3.00 1.40
C PHE A 218 -22.07 2.24 1.51
N ASP A 219 -22.16 1.04 0.95
CA ASP A 219 -23.22 0.05 1.20
C ASP A 219 -22.65 -1.10 2.05
N TRP A 220 -22.40 -0.81 3.33
CA TRP A 220 -21.76 -1.76 4.22
C TRP A 220 -22.74 -2.79 4.78
N ILE A 221 -24.05 -2.55 4.64
CA ILE A 221 -25.11 -3.50 5.01
C ILE A 221 -25.43 -4.45 3.85
N GLU A 222 -24.90 -4.20 2.65
CA GLU A 222 -24.95 -5.08 1.47
C GLU A 222 -26.39 -5.46 1.07
N ASN A 223 -27.25 -4.45 0.95
CA ASN A 223 -28.63 -4.63 0.51
C ASN A 223 -29.00 -3.78 -0.72
N ASP A 224 -28.02 -3.15 -1.36
CA ASP A 224 -28.15 -2.26 -2.52
C ASP A 224 -29.08 -1.05 -2.26
N THR A 225 -29.33 -0.70 -0.98
CA THR A 225 -30.21 0.39 -0.59
C THR A 225 -29.63 1.23 0.53
N VAL A 226 -29.79 2.55 0.45
CA VAL A 226 -29.38 3.42 1.56
C VAL A 226 -30.29 3.20 2.76
N ASP A 227 -29.72 2.68 3.84
CA ASP A 227 -30.47 2.42 5.07
C ASP A 227 -30.60 3.67 5.95
N TRP A 228 -31.84 3.95 6.35
CA TRP A 228 -32.19 5.06 7.24
C TRP A 228 -33.44 4.76 8.06
N GLU A 229 -33.61 5.47 9.17
CA GLU A 229 -34.78 5.38 10.04
C GLU A 229 -35.23 6.77 10.54
N TYR A 230 -36.54 6.92 10.80
CA TYR A 230 -37.07 8.05 11.56
C TYR A 230 -37.08 7.71 13.05
N VAL A 231 -36.35 8.49 13.84
CA VAL A 231 -36.23 8.29 15.28
C VAL A 231 -36.92 9.44 16.02
N PRO A 232 -37.73 9.17 17.06
CA PRO A 232 -38.42 10.22 17.79
C PRO A 232 -37.47 11.30 18.31
N ASP A 233 -37.78 12.56 18.04
CA ASP A 233 -36.98 13.67 18.56
C ASP A 233 -37.11 13.76 20.09
N PRO A 234 -36.03 13.60 20.86
CA PRO A 234 -36.06 13.69 22.32
C PRO A 234 -36.50 15.08 22.84
N MET A 235 -36.49 16.10 21.99
CA MET A 235 -36.95 17.47 22.31
C MET A 235 -38.41 17.74 21.90
N GLY A 236 -39.13 16.75 21.35
CA GLY A 236 -40.54 16.85 21.01
C GLY A 236 -40.85 17.54 19.67
N GLY A 237 -39.90 17.53 18.73
CA GLY A 237 -40.07 17.94 17.34
C GLY A 237 -40.48 16.81 16.39
N PRO A 238 -40.41 17.03 15.06
CA PRO A 238 -40.59 15.97 14.07
C PRO A 238 -39.49 14.91 14.22
N ASP A 239 -39.82 13.65 13.92
CA ASP A 239 -38.86 12.55 13.97
C ASP A 239 -37.61 12.88 13.15
N LEU A 240 -36.45 12.55 13.73
CA LEU A 240 -35.14 12.78 13.15
C LEU A 240 -34.85 11.70 12.12
N HIS A 241 -34.44 12.11 10.92
CA HIS A 241 -33.96 11.19 9.89
C HIS A 241 -32.51 10.82 10.18
N ILE A 242 -32.26 9.56 10.54
CA ILE A 242 -30.92 9.05 10.85
C ILE A 242 -30.51 8.06 9.76
N ASN A 243 -29.33 8.28 9.18
CA ASN A 243 -28.73 7.37 8.20
C ASN A 243 -27.82 6.37 8.90
N TYR A 244 -27.92 5.11 8.51
CA TYR A 244 -27.05 4.03 8.98
C TYR A 244 -25.84 3.80 8.07
N GLU A 245 -25.81 4.49 6.93
CA GLU A 245 -24.75 4.42 5.94
C GLU A 245 -24.26 5.81 5.55
N LEU A 246 -22.99 5.90 5.15
CA LEU A 246 -22.46 7.14 4.61
C LEU A 246 -22.95 7.27 3.16
N GLY A 247 -23.61 8.38 2.85
CA GLY A 247 -23.98 8.71 1.48
C GLY A 247 -23.00 9.69 0.87
N VAL A 248 -22.75 9.54 -0.42
CA VAL A 248 -22.12 10.56 -1.24
C VAL A 248 -23.23 11.36 -1.93
N TRP A 249 -23.11 12.69 -1.94
CA TRP A 249 -24.07 13.50 -2.67
C TRP A 249 -23.88 13.27 -4.18
N ASN A 250 -24.90 12.74 -4.83
CA ASN A 250 -24.90 12.56 -6.28
C ASN A 250 -25.55 13.79 -6.92
N GLU A 251 -24.75 14.59 -7.61
CA GLU A 251 -25.22 15.82 -8.28
C GLU A 251 -26.24 15.54 -9.39
N THR A 252 -26.16 14.38 -10.04
CA THR A 252 -27.05 14.00 -11.15
C THR A 252 -28.44 13.62 -10.66
N SER A 253 -28.52 12.89 -9.54
CA SER A 253 -29.80 12.50 -8.93
C SER A 253 -30.31 13.49 -7.88
N SER A 254 -29.48 14.44 -7.44
CA SER A 254 -29.77 15.37 -6.33
C SER A 254 -30.18 14.63 -5.04
N GLN A 255 -29.54 13.49 -4.78
CA GLN A 255 -29.80 12.63 -3.63
C GLN A 255 -28.47 12.15 -3.03
N TYR A 256 -28.48 11.89 -1.72
CA TYR A 256 -27.43 11.08 -1.10
C TYR A 256 -27.59 9.65 -1.59
N ALA A 257 -26.57 9.13 -2.26
CA ALA A 257 -26.49 7.75 -2.68
C ALA A 257 -25.39 7.07 -1.87
N GLY A 258 -25.73 5.96 -1.21
CA GLY A 258 -24.79 4.97 -0.66
C GLY A 258 -24.14 4.13 -1.76
N TRP A 259 -24.57 4.37 -3.01
CA TRP A 259 -24.05 3.77 -4.23
C TRP A 259 -23.94 4.88 -5.27
N SER A 260 -22.85 5.65 -5.22
CA SER A 260 -22.60 6.69 -6.23
C SER A 260 -21.70 6.15 -7.34
N ASP A 261 -22.00 4.98 -7.90
CA ASP A 261 -21.52 4.70 -9.25
C ASP A 261 -22.51 3.91 -10.11
N SER A 262 -22.57 4.31 -11.38
CA SER A 262 -23.30 3.63 -12.46
C SER A 262 -22.37 2.71 -13.27
N GLY A 263 -21.21 2.40 -12.70
CA GLY A 263 -20.11 1.69 -13.33
C GLY A 263 -19.30 0.85 -12.34
N THR A 264 -18.46 -0.03 -12.88
CA THR A 264 -17.50 -0.83 -12.13
C THR A 264 -16.26 0.02 -11.85
N GLU A 265 -16.05 0.43 -10.62
CA GLU A 265 -14.82 1.10 -10.23
C GLU A 265 -13.67 0.06 -10.28
N ARG A 266 -12.64 0.38 -11.04
CA ARG A 266 -11.43 -0.44 -11.20
C ARG A 266 -10.23 0.24 -10.54
N ALA A 267 -10.49 1.16 -9.62
CA ALA A 267 -9.46 1.97 -8.99
C ALA A 267 -9.78 2.08 -7.52
N VAL A 268 -8.74 1.98 -6.71
CA VAL A 268 -8.86 1.86 -5.28
C VAL A 268 -7.88 2.84 -4.65
N GLY A 269 -8.42 3.86 -3.99
CA GLY A 269 -7.66 5.02 -3.55
C GLY A 269 -7.22 5.92 -4.70
N TRP A 270 -6.70 7.10 -4.36
CA TRP A 270 -6.16 8.02 -5.33
C TRP A 270 -4.68 7.74 -5.59
N SER A 271 -4.35 7.44 -6.85
CA SER A 271 -2.99 7.20 -7.32
C SER A 271 -2.41 8.45 -8.00
N TRP A 272 -1.20 8.83 -7.60
CA TRP A 272 -0.50 10.01 -8.11
C TRP A 272 -0.04 9.80 -9.55
N THR A 273 0.72 8.74 -9.85
CA THR A 273 1.26 8.51 -11.20
C THR A 273 0.30 7.69 -12.07
N GLY A 274 -0.67 7.01 -11.48
CA GLY A 274 -1.57 6.10 -12.20
C GLY A 274 -0.93 4.79 -12.65
N GLN A 275 0.32 4.51 -12.23
CA GLN A 275 1.10 3.39 -12.74
C GLN A 275 0.86 2.09 -11.99
N ARG A 276 0.41 2.14 -10.72
CA ARG A 276 0.28 0.94 -9.89
C ARG A 276 -0.95 0.13 -10.27
N GLN A 277 -0.74 -0.90 -11.07
CA GLN A 277 -1.72 -1.98 -11.25
C GLN A 277 -1.57 -3.01 -10.11
N ILE A 278 -2.71 -3.45 -9.58
CA ILE A 278 -2.79 -4.41 -8.48
C ILE A 278 -2.47 -5.82 -8.99
N GLU A 279 -1.88 -6.64 -8.12
CA GLU A 279 -1.55 -8.04 -8.37
C GLU A 279 -2.40 -8.95 -7.48
N ASP A 280 -2.86 -10.09 -8.00
CA ASP A 280 -3.54 -11.12 -7.22
C ASP A 280 -2.56 -11.94 -6.35
N VAL A 281 -3.10 -12.92 -5.62
CA VAL A 281 -2.34 -13.86 -4.78
C VAL A 281 -1.30 -14.69 -5.56
N ASN A 282 -1.47 -14.86 -6.88
CA ASN A 282 -0.57 -15.54 -7.79
C ASN A 282 0.41 -14.58 -8.50
N ARG A 283 0.44 -13.30 -8.11
CA ARG A 283 1.19 -12.22 -8.76
C ARG A 283 0.74 -11.94 -10.20
N ALA A 284 -0.47 -12.34 -10.57
CA ALA A 284 -1.06 -11.96 -11.85
C ALA A 284 -1.65 -10.57 -11.73
N ARG A 285 -1.37 -9.70 -12.71
CA ARG A 285 -1.95 -8.35 -12.75
C ARG A 285 -3.45 -8.43 -12.99
N ILE A 286 -4.23 -7.84 -12.10
CA ILE A 286 -5.68 -7.72 -12.23
C ILE A 286 -6.03 -6.35 -12.79
N ASN A 287 -7.23 -6.23 -13.35
CA ASN A 287 -7.70 -4.99 -13.97
C ASN A 287 -8.15 -3.97 -12.91
N CYS A 288 -7.30 -3.71 -11.91
CA CYS A 288 -7.50 -2.74 -10.85
C CYS A 288 -6.22 -1.96 -10.55
N TRP A 289 -6.37 -0.70 -10.15
CA TRP A 289 -5.26 0.22 -9.89
C TRP A 289 -5.31 0.81 -8.49
N GLY A 290 -4.14 1.15 -7.95
CA GLY A 290 -4.01 1.85 -6.68
C GLY A 290 -3.63 0.95 -5.51
N SER A 291 -4.45 0.97 -4.46
CA SER A 291 -4.11 0.56 -3.10
C SER A 291 -4.15 -0.95 -2.94
N GLN A 292 -3.23 -1.50 -2.15
CA GLN A 292 -3.28 -2.92 -1.74
C GLN A 292 -4.08 -3.16 -0.46
N PHE A 293 -4.57 -2.10 0.18
CA PHE A 293 -5.42 -2.23 1.36
C PHE A 293 -6.85 -2.52 0.94
N THR A 294 -7.24 -3.78 1.12
CA THR A 294 -8.63 -4.24 1.06
C THR A 294 -9.42 -3.74 2.27
N LEU A 295 -10.75 -3.66 2.15
CA LEU A 295 -11.64 -3.30 3.26
C LEU A 295 -11.46 -4.28 4.42
N ASP A 296 -11.45 -5.58 4.13
CA ASP A 296 -11.21 -6.65 5.10
C ASP A 296 -9.86 -6.50 5.79
N ARG A 297 -8.81 -6.14 5.04
CA ARG A 297 -7.48 -5.96 5.62
C ARG A 297 -7.46 -4.82 6.63
N VAL A 298 -8.14 -3.71 6.34
CA VAL A 298 -8.23 -2.58 7.26
C VAL A 298 -9.04 -2.96 8.50
N GLN A 299 -10.19 -3.62 8.32
CA GLN A 299 -11.02 -4.11 9.42
C GLN A 299 -10.24 -5.09 10.30
N ASP A 300 -9.55 -6.07 9.71
CA ASP A 300 -8.73 -7.03 10.44
C ASP A 300 -7.70 -6.31 11.31
N LEU A 301 -6.95 -5.35 10.74
CA LEU A 301 -5.93 -4.60 11.46
C LEU A 301 -6.47 -3.83 12.66
N LEU A 302 -7.69 -3.30 12.55
CA LEU A 302 -8.34 -2.52 13.62
C LEU A 302 -9.07 -3.40 14.64
N ASN A 303 -9.58 -4.55 14.21
CA ASN A 303 -10.21 -5.57 15.06
C ASN A 303 -9.22 -6.54 15.71
N LEU A 304 -7.92 -6.46 15.38
CA LEU A 304 -6.90 -7.40 15.83
C LEU A 304 -6.94 -7.57 17.37
N PRO A 305 -7.13 -8.80 17.87
CA PRO A 305 -7.30 -9.08 19.30
C PRO A 305 -5.97 -9.12 20.07
N THR A 306 -4.89 -8.54 19.55
CA THR A 306 -3.53 -8.74 20.13
C THR A 306 -3.41 -8.30 21.59
N PHE A 307 -4.33 -7.44 22.07
CA PHE A 307 -4.41 -6.99 23.46
C PHE A 307 -5.60 -7.55 24.26
N ILE A 308 -6.56 -8.21 23.60
CA ILE A 308 -7.78 -8.75 24.23
C ILE A 308 -7.74 -10.29 24.11
N PRO A 309 -7.49 -11.02 25.22
CA PRO A 309 -7.50 -12.48 25.19
C PRO A 309 -8.85 -13.00 24.68
N PRO A 310 -8.87 -13.80 23.60
CA PRO A 310 -10.10 -14.41 23.10
C PRO A 310 -10.76 -15.27 24.17
N GLY A 311 -12.09 -15.15 24.33
CA GLY A 311 -12.86 -15.90 25.32
C GLY A 311 -12.74 -15.39 26.76
N SER A 312 -12.16 -14.20 26.96
CA SER A 312 -12.22 -13.52 28.26
C SER A 312 -13.66 -13.04 28.54
N THR A 313 -14.06 -13.03 29.81
CA THR A 313 -15.40 -12.58 30.23
C THR A 313 -15.70 -11.14 29.83
N ASP A 314 -14.65 -10.34 29.66
CA ASP A 314 -14.73 -8.90 29.42
C ASP A 314 -14.40 -8.57 27.96
N GLU A 315 -14.30 -9.56 27.07
CA GLU A 315 -13.92 -9.34 25.66
C GLU A 315 -14.85 -8.35 24.97
N GLN A 316 -16.16 -8.51 25.13
CA GLN A 316 -17.17 -7.63 24.53
C GLN A 316 -17.13 -6.22 25.13
N GLU A 317 -16.95 -6.11 26.45
CA GLU A 317 -16.80 -4.80 27.11
C GLU A 317 -15.53 -4.09 26.64
N ARG A 318 -14.43 -4.82 26.43
CA ARG A 318 -13.18 -4.21 25.97
C ARG A 318 -13.25 -3.78 24.50
N LYS A 319 -13.97 -4.53 23.67
CA LYS A 319 -14.24 -4.20 22.27
C LYS A 319 -15.17 -2.99 22.13
N SER A 320 -16.05 -2.72 23.10
CA SER A 320 -16.90 -1.51 23.06
C SER A 320 -16.15 -0.19 23.28
N TYR A 321 -14.87 -0.22 23.64
CA TYR A 321 -14.01 0.96 23.70
C TYR A 321 -13.28 1.25 22.38
N PHE A 322 -13.53 0.49 21.31
CA PHE A 322 -12.94 0.81 20.02
C PHE A 322 -13.48 2.14 19.49
N PRO A 323 -12.60 3.07 19.09
CA PRO A 323 -13.04 4.37 18.61
C PRO A 323 -13.54 4.28 17.16
N SER A 324 -14.63 4.98 16.86
CA SER A 324 -14.93 5.40 15.49
C SER A 324 -13.94 6.51 15.10
N VAL A 325 -13.30 6.38 13.95
CA VAL A 325 -12.25 7.31 13.52
C VAL A 325 -12.11 7.27 12.00
N GLY A 326 -11.72 8.39 11.40
CA GLY A 326 -11.21 8.35 10.03
C GLY A 326 -9.73 7.93 10.00
N LEU A 327 -9.30 7.25 8.96
CA LEU A 327 -7.91 6.79 8.80
C LEU A 327 -7.41 7.17 7.40
N VAL A 328 -6.25 7.81 7.27
CA VAL A 328 -5.56 7.88 5.98
C VAL A 328 -4.46 6.84 5.94
N ILE A 329 -4.35 6.15 4.82
CA ILE A 329 -3.25 5.26 4.49
C ILE A 329 -2.55 5.85 3.27
N VAL A 330 -1.24 6.02 3.40
CA VAL A 330 -0.34 6.47 2.33
C VAL A 330 0.60 5.34 1.99
N GLU A 331 0.55 4.90 0.76
CA GLU A 331 1.36 3.84 0.18
C GLU A 331 2.32 4.42 -0.85
N VAL A 332 3.59 4.05 -0.76
CA VAL A 332 4.64 4.47 -1.69
C VAL A 332 5.25 3.23 -2.32
N TYR A 333 5.19 3.19 -3.64
CA TYR A 333 5.78 2.17 -4.48
C TYR A 333 6.95 2.81 -5.23
N TRP A 334 8.14 2.25 -5.07
CA TRP A 334 9.34 2.81 -5.68
C TRP A 334 10.30 1.72 -6.16
N GLU A 335 10.66 1.77 -7.44
CA GLU A 335 11.62 0.88 -8.07
C GLU A 335 13.05 1.16 -7.57
N HIS A 336 13.61 0.16 -6.90
CA HIS A 336 14.95 0.17 -6.37
C HIS A 336 15.98 -0.22 -7.42
N SER A 337 16.89 0.71 -7.70
CA SER A 337 18.15 0.42 -8.39
C SER A 337 19.22 -0.03 -7.40
N LEU A 338 19.86 -1.17 -7.69
CA LEU A 338 21.04 -1.63 -6.96
C LEU A 338 22.19 -0.64 -7.11
N LEU A 339 23.03 -0.53 -6.08
CA LEU A 339 24.14 0.42 -6.07
C LEU A 339 25.16 0.09 -7.19
N LEU A 340 25.38 -1.19 -7.46
CA LEU A 340 26.36 -1.68 -8.43
C LEU A 340 25.75 -2.10 -9.77
N GLU A 341 24.53 -1.64 -10.07
CA GLU A 341 23.83 -1.94 -11.32
C GLU A 341 24.67 -1.60 -12.57
N ASN A 342 25.48 -0.53 -12.49
CA ASN A 342 26.35 -0.08 -13.58
C ASN A 342 27.71 -0.81 -13.63
N PHE A 343 27.98 -1.75 -12.72
CA PHE A 343 29.25 -2.48 -12.70
C PHE A 343 29.15 -3.75 -13.56
N PRO A 344 30.00 -3.96 -14.57
CA PRO A 344 29.81 -5.02 -15.58
C PRO A 344 29.66 -6.45 -15.04
N LEU A 345 30.30 -6.76 -13.90
CA LEU A 345 30.30 -8.08 -13.28
C LEU A 345 29.32 -8.24 -12.12
N LEU A 346 28.67 -7.14 -11.70
CA LEU A 346 27.77 -7.08 -10.53
C LEU A 346 26.46 -6.36 -10.85
N SER A 347 26.21 -6.14 -12.14
CA SER A 347 24.99 -5.53 -12.66
C SER A 347 23.80 -6.43 -12.38
N ALA A 348 22.60 -5.88 -12.51
CA ALA A 348 21.33 -6.61 -12.41
C ALA A 348 21.36 -7.97 -13.14
N GLN A 349 21.97 -8.02 -14.33
CA GLN A 349 22.08 -9.22 -15.16
C GLN A 349 22.97 -10.34 -14.59
N TRP A 350 23.91 -10.04 -13.68
CA TRP A 350 24.87 -11.01 -13.13
C TRP A 350 24.86 -11.06 -11.60
N SER A 351 24.13 -10.17 -10.94
CA SER A 351 23.97 -10.15 -9.49
C SER A 351 23.10 -11.33 -9.07
N PRO A 352 23.65 -12.33 -8.36
CA PRO A 352 22.85 -13.46 -7.87
C PRO A 352 21.76 -12.98 -6.91
N VAL A 353 21.98 -11.86 -6.23
CA VAL A 353 21.01 -11.24 -5.31
C VAL A 353 19.83 -10.67 -6.10
N TYR A 354 20.08 -9.94 -7.20
CA TYR A 354 19.02 -9.38 -8.04
C TYR A 354 18.14 -10.46 -8.67
N GLN A 355 18.77 -11.51 -9.19
CA GLN A 355 18.08 -12.65 -9.79
C GLN A 355 17.24 -13.43 -8.78
N VAL A 356 17.77 -13.63 -7.56
CA VAL A 356 17.03 -14.27 -6.46
C VAL A 356 15.85 -13.40 -6.01
N MET A 357 15.99 -12.08 -6.03
CA MET A 357 14.85 -11.21 -5.73
C MET A 357 13.79 -11.25 -6.84
N GLY A 358 14.18 -11.53 -8.09
CA GLY A 358 13.27 -11.69 -9.23
C GLY A 358 13.28 -10.51 -10.19
N GLY A 359 14.39 -9.79 -10.28
CA GLY A 359 14.48 -8.57 -11.10
C GLY A 359 14.63 -8.78 -12.61
N ASP A 360 14.91 -10.00 -13.09
CA ASP A 360 15.01 -10.29 -14.54
C ASP A 360 13.64 -10.37 -15.24
N ASP A 361 12.53 -10.29 -14.50
CA ASP A 361 11.17 -10.34 -15.03
C ASP A 361 10.57 -8.91 -15.11
N PRO A 362 10.28 -8.39 -16.31
CA PRO A 362 9.71 -7.04 -16.48
C PRO A 362 8.30 -6.90 -15.90
N THR A 363 7.65 -8.01 -15.56
CA THR A 363 6.35 -8.04 -14.87
C THR A 363 6.47 -8.17 -13.36
N SER A 364 7.66 -8.45 -12.83
CA SER A 364 7.91 -8.65 -11.41
C SER A 364 7.96 -7.35 -10.63
N THR A 365 7.40 -7.39 -9.43
CA THR A 365 7.46 -6.37 -8.37
C THR A 365 8.64 -6.55 -7.42
N ALA A 366 9.53 -7.50 -7.72
CA ALA A 366 10.71 -7.83 -6.92
C ALA A 366 11.64 -6.66 -6.59
N ASP A 367 11.73 -5.71 -7.52
CA ASP A 367 12.55 -4.51 -7.42
C ASP A 367 11.76 -3.32 -6.85
N VAL A 368 10.46 -3.47 -6.60
CA VAL A 368 9.64 -2.41 -6.00
C VAL A 368 9.71 -2.50 -4.49
N ILE A 369 10.25 -1.45 -3.88
CA ILE A 369 10.12 -1.24 -2.45
C ILE A 369 8.73 -0.69 -2.18
N TYR A 370 7.98 -1.41 -1.35
CA TYR A 370 6.68 -0.99 -0.85
C TYR A 370 6.80 -0.51 0.60
N ALA A 371 6.46 0.74 0.84
CA ALA A 371 6.39 1.34 2.16
C ALA A 371 5.02 1.99 2.35
N TRP A 372 4.47 1.91 3.56
CA TRP A 372 3.20 2.54 3.87
C TRP A 372 3.18 3.09 5.29
N ALA A 373 2.30 4.06 5.52
CA ALA A 373 2.00 4.58 6.83
C ALA A 373 0.51 4.90 6.94
N ALA A 374 -0.03 4.76 8.14
CA ALA A 374 -1.41 5.09 8.44
C ALA A 374 -1.48 6.11 9.58
N PHE A 375 -2.44 7.02 9.53
CA PHE A 375 -2.63 8.04 10.55
C PHE A 375 -4.12 8.42 10.68
N PRO A 376 -4.62 8.72 11.89
CA PRO A 376 -6.01 9.13 12.06
C PRO A 376 -6.29 10.45 11.33
N VAL A 377 -7.45 10.54 10.68
CA VAL A 377 -7.93 11.72 9.95
C VAL A 377 -9.34 12.05 10.40
N PRO A 378 -9.52 13.04 11.29
CA PRO A 378 -10.85 13.41 11.80
C PRO A 378 -11.81 13.88 10.71
N SER A 379 -11.30 14.39 9.59
CA SER A 379 -12.12 14.85 8.46
C SER A 379 -12.74 13.70 7.65
N ALA A 380 -12.34 12.45 7.89
CA ALA A 380 -12.98 11.24 7.35
C ALA A 380 -13.75 10.45 8.42
N GLU A 381 -13.89 10.99 9.64
CA GLU A 381 -14.61 10.31 10.72
C GLU A 381 -16.09 10.13 10.36
N PRO A 382 -16.63 8.90 10.42
CA PRO A 382 -18.05 8.68 10.20
C PRO A 382 -18.85 9.29 11.35
N ARG A 383 -19.95 9.98 11.01
CA ARG A 383 -20.92 10.49 11.98
C ARG A 383 -22.22 9.71 11.89
N LEU A 384 -22.11 8.39 11.92
CA LEU A 384 -23.26 7.50 11.95
C LEU A 384 -23.73 7.35 13.38
N VAL A 385 -25.04 7.52 13.59
CA VAL A 385 -25.68 7.31 14.88
C VAL A 385 -26.53 6.07 14.73
N PHE A 386 -26.23 5.05 15.52
CA PHE A 386 -27.09 3.87 15.63
C PHE A 386 -28.03 4.04 16.82
N LYS A 387 -29.16 3.32 16.80
CA LYS A 387 -30.26 3.29 17.79
C LYS A 387 -29.90 3.98 19.13
N PRO A 388 -30.54 5.12 19.49
CA PRO A 388 -30.18 5.91 20.66
C PRO A 388 -30.47 5.28 22.02
#